data_AF-A0A7K4BA34-F1
#
_entry.id   AF-A0A7K4BA34-F1
#
_cell.length_a   1.000
_cell.length_b   1.000
_cell.length_c   1.000
_cell.angle_alpha   90.00
_cell.angle_beta   90.00
_cell.angle_gamma   90.00
#
_symmetry.space_group_name_H-M   'P 1'
#
loop_
_entity.id
_entity.type
_entity.pdbx_description
1 polymer ?
#
loop_
_entity_poly.entity_id
_entity_poly.type
_entity_poly.pdbx_seq_one_letter_code
_entity_poly.pdbx_strand_id
1 'polypeptide(L)'
;MSKPEVEKYTPFDKLSEEELREAMVMHIRMGYILKYPGKSKEAEEIARGIVNKLSVEQLNTIHPHTFFTNKTGSERPKNPYELAIELIGTLP
;
A
#
# COMPACT_ATOMS: atom_id res chain seq x y z
N MET A 1 19.92 16.01 22.04
CA MET A 1 18.95 15.09 21.40
C MET A 1 19.06 15.29 19.91
N SER A 2 19.66 14.34 19.19
CA SER A 2 19.76 14.39 17.74
C SER A 2 18.37 14.24 17.16
N LYS A 3 17.94 15.20 16.33
CA LYS A 3 16.70 15.07 15.55
C LYS A 3 16.80 13.77 14.75
N PRO A 4 15.79 12.88 14.77
CA PRO A 4 15.80 11.74 13.87
C PRO A 4 15.90 12.30 12.45
N GLU A 5 16.92 11.86 11.71
CA GLU A 5 17.02 12.14 10.29
C GLU A 5 15.71 11.65 9.67
N VAL A 6 14.90 12.60 9.18
CA VAL A 6 13.70 12.28 8.44
C VAL A 6 14.18 11.48 7.25
N GLU A 7 13.90 10.18 7.24
CA GLU A 7 14.11 9.31 6.08
C GLU A 7 13.60 10.09 4.88
N LYS A 8 14.52 10.41 3.97
CA LYS A 8 14.21 11.22 2.79
C LYS A 8 13.04 10.54 2.12
N TYR A 9 11.92 11.26 2.01
CA TYR A 9 10.77 10.83 1.24
C TYR A 9 11.26 10.49 -0.17
N THR A 10 11.38 9.20 -0.49
CA THR A 10 11.61 8.74 -1.85
C THR A 10 10.23 8.65 -2.50
N PRO A 11 9.96 9.49 -3.52
CA PRO A 11 8.73 9.40 -4.27
C PRO A 11 8.60 7.99 -4.90
N PHE A 12 7.42 7.38 -4.86
CA PHE A 12 7.21 6.01 -5.37
C PHE A 12 7.53 5.87 -6.86
N ASP A 13 7.42 6.95 -7.63
CA ASP A 13 7.85 7.10 -9.03
C ASP A 13 9.36 6.90 -9.23
N LYS A 14 10.14 6.86 -8.15
CA LYS A 14 11.59 6.61 -8.16
C LYS A 14 11.98 5.29 -7.51
N LEU A 15 11.01 4.52 -7.01
CA LEU A 15 11.29 3.20 -6.45
C LEU A 15 11.54 2.21 -7.59
N SER A 16 12.52 1.34 -7.38
CA SER A 16 12.63 0.12 -8.17
C SER A 16 11.40 -0.77 -7.96
N GLU A 17 11.18 -1.73 -8.86
CA GLU A 17 10.06 -2.68 -8.72
C GLU A 17 10.10 -3.41 -7.37
N GLU A 18 11.28 -3.79 -6.90
CA GLU A 18 11.45 -4.49 -5.63
C GLU A 18 11.07 -3.60 -4.44
N GLU A 19 11.57 -2.36 -4.42
CA GLU A 19 11.22 -1.39 -3.38
C GLU A 19 9.73 -1.03 -3.40
N LEU A 20 9.12 -0.92 -4.60
CA LEU A 20 7.68 -0.72 -4.75
C LEU A 20 6.91 -1.88 -4.13
N ARG A 21 7.31 -3.13 -4.41
CA ARG A 21 6.65 -4.32 -3.86
C ARG A 21 6.75 -4.33 -2.33
N GLU A 22 7.92 -4.07 -1.77
CA GLU A 22 8.10 -4.03 -0.32
C GLU A 22 7.29 -2.92 0.34
N ALA A 23 7.31 -1.72 -0.25
CA ALA A 23 6.51 -0.60 0.22
C ALA A 23 5.02 -0.95 0.17
N MET A 24 4.55 -1.60 -0.90
CA MET A 24 3.16 -2.01 -1.04
C MET A 24 2.75 -3.09 -0.05
N VAL A 25 3.64 -4.02 0.32
CA VAL A 25 3.38 -4.99 1.39
C VAL A 25 3.05 -4.27 2.70
N MET A 26 3.86 -3.27 3.07
CA MET A 26 3.61 -2.47 4.27
C MET A 26 2.26 -1.73 4.19
N HIS A 27 1.95 -1.11 3.06
CA HIS A 27 0.71 -0.35 2.88
C HIS A 27 -0.53 -1.24 2.95
N ILE A 28 -0.54 -2.35 2.22
CA ILE A 28 -1.64 -3.31 2.21
C ILE A 28 -1.79 -3.96 3.60
N ARG A 29 -0.68 -4.28 4.28
CA ARG A 29 -0.68 -4.80 5.65
C ARG A 29 -1.36 -3.83 6.61
N MET A 30 -1.00 -2.54 6.55
CA MET A 30 -1.64 -1.51 7.38
C MET A 30 -3.13 -1.40 7.09
N GLY A 31 -3.52 -1.43 5.80
CA GLY A 31 -4.93 -1.46 5.39
C GLY A 31 -5.68 -2.66 5.97
N TYR A 32 -5.07 -3.85 5.93
CA TYR A 32 -5.64 -5.07 6.50
C TYR A 32 -5.86 -4.95 8.01
N ILE A 33 -4.85 -4.48 8.75
CA ILE A 33 -4.94 -4.32 10.21
C ILE A 33 -6.03 -3.32 10.61
N LEU A 34 -6.16 -2.21 9.87
CA LEU A 34 -7.21 -1.23 10.09
C LEU A 34 -8.62 -1.81 9.85
N LYS A 35 -8.75 -2.69 8.86
CA LYS A 35 -10.02 -3.36 8.52
C LYS A 35 -10.35 -4.52 9.46
N TYR A 36 -9.33 -5.25 9.92
CA TYR A 36 -9.44 -6.42 10.79
C TYR A 36 -8.59 -6.27 12.07
N PRO A 37 -9.04 -5.45 13.04
CA PRO A 37 -8.34 -5.30 14.31
C PRO A 37 -8.11 -6.65 14.99
N GLY A 38 -6.90 -6.88 15.50
CA GLY A 38 -6.53 -8.13 16.18
C GLY A 38 -5.99 -9.25 15.27
N LYS A 39 -6.05 -9.09 13.94
CA LYS A 39 -5.49 -10.05 12.97
C LYS A 39 -4.08 -9.69 12.47
N SER A 40 -3.27 -9.04 13.30
CA SER A 40 -1.94 -8.56 12.91
C SER A 40 -0.93 -9.66 12.58
N LYS A 41 -1.11 -10.87 13.15
CA LYS A 41 -0.20 -12.01 12.96
C LYS A 41 -0.19 -12.54 11.53
N GLU A 42 -1.34 -12.57 10.86
CA GLU A 42 -1.49 -13.04 9.47
C GLU A 42 -1.39 -11.90 8.45
N ALA A 43 -1.42 -10.64 8.90
CA ALA A 43 -1.48 -9.47 8.02
C ALA A 43 -0.30 -9.37 7.05
N GLU A 44 0.89 -9.79 7.46
CA GLU A 44 2.08 -9.78 6.59
C GLU A 44 1.99 -10.83 5.48
N GLU A 45 1.58 -12.06 5.81
CA GLU A 45 1.42 -13.14 4.83
C GLU A 45 0.34 -12.78 3.80
N ILE A 46 -0.81 -12.29 4.27
CA ILE A 46 -1.89 -11.83 3.40
C ILE A 46 -1.42 -10.70 2.48
N ALA A 47 -0.71 -9.69 3.02
CA ALA A 47 -0.21 -8.58 2.21
C ALA A 47 0.80 -9.03 1.15
N ARG A 48 1.75 -9.92 1.49
CA ARG A 48 2.69 -10.50 0.52
C ARG A 48 1.96 -11.32 -0.55
N GLY A 49 0.98 -12.12 -0.14
CA GLY A 49 0.16 -12.91 -1.07
C GLY A 49 -0.63 -12.04 -2.05
N ILE A 50 -1.09 -10.86 -1.62
CA ILE A 50 -1.77 -9.88 -2.48
C ILE A 50 -0.77 -9.21 -3.43
N VAL A 51 0.36 -8.69 -2.92
CA VAL A 51 1.37 -8.01 -3.74
C VAL A 51 1.93 -8.92 -4.83
N ASN A 52 2.12 -10.20 -4.53
CA ASN A 52 2.61 -11.19 -5.51
C ASN A 52 1.60 -11.50 -6.62
N LYS A 53 0.30 -11.27 -6.38
CA LYS A 53 -0.76 -11.45 -7.39
C LYS A 53 -0.97 -10.23 -8.27
N LEU A 54 -0.46 -9.07 -7.85
CA LEU A 54 -0.63 -7.81 -8.56
C LEU A 54 0.58 -7.53 -9.45
N SER A 55 0.30 -6.99 -10.63
CA SER A 55 1.32 -6.41 -11.51
C SER A 55 1.85 -5.09 -10.95
N VAL A 56 3.04 -4.68 -11.38
CA VAL A 56 3.65 -3.38 -11.04
C VAL A 56 2.73 -2.22 -11.40
N GLU A 57 2.04 -2.29 -12.54
CA GLU A 57 1.07 -1.27 -12.96
C GLU A 57 -0.09 -1.16 -11.96
N GLN A 58 -0.68 -2.29 -11.55
CA GLN A 58 -1.75 -2.30 -10.55
C GLN A 58 -1.28 -1.79 -9.19
N LEU A 59 -0.07 -2.16 -8.74
CA LEU A 59 0.52 -1.63 -7.51
C LEU A 59 0.67 -0.10 -7.56
N ASN A 60 1.10 0.44 -8.71
CA ASN A 60 1.18 1.87 -8.95
C ASN A 60 -0.19 2.57 -8.96
N THR A 61 -1.29 1.87 -9.25
CA THR A 61 -2.64 2.46 -9.13
C THR A 61 -3.11 2.57 -7.68
N ILE A 62 -2.72 1.63 -6.81
CA ILE A 62 -3.09 1.67 -5.39
C ILE A 62 -2.43 2.89 -4.72
N HIS A 63 -1.15 3.11 -5.01
CA HIS A 63 -0.32 4.16 -4.42
C HIS A 63 -0.97 5.57 -4.38
N PRO A 64 -1.34 6.22 -5.50
CA PRO A 64 -1.87 7.58 -5.47
C PRO A 64 -3.20 7.71 -4.72
N HIS A 65 -3.97 6.63 -4.58
CA HIS A 65 -5.28 6.65 -3.94
C HIS A 65 -5.23 6.42 -2.42
N THR A 66 -4.12 5.94 -1.89
CA THR A 66 -3.98 5.57 -0.47
C THR A 66 -3.33 6.65 0.39
N PHE A 67 -2.65 7.62 -0.22
CA PHE A 67 -2.01 8.72 0.51
C PHE A 67 -2.86 9.99 0.50
N PHE A 68 -3.04 10.56 1.70
CA PHE A 68 -3.74 11.82 1.91
C PHE A 68 -3.07 13.01 1.19
N THR A 69 -1.75 12.93 0.94
CA THR A 69 -0.95 14.02 0.36
C THR A 69 -1.20 14.25 -1.13
N ASN A 70 -1.81 13.28 -1.84
CA ASN A 70 -2.00 13.34 -3.29
C ASN A 70 -3.46 13.67 -3.70
N LYS A 71 -4.35 13.95 -2.74
CA LYS A 71 -5.78 14.18 -3.00
C LYS A 71 -6.17 15.65 -2.83
N THR A 72 -6.89 16.19 -3.82
CA THR A 72 -7.51 17.52 -3.73
C THR A 72 -8.78 17.44 -2.89
N GLY A 73 -8.73 18.01 -1.68
CA GLY A 73 -9.84 18.64 -0.91
C GLY A 73 -11.09 17.84 -0.52
N SER A 74 -11.46 16.76 -1.20
CA SER A 74 -12.76 16.09 -0.99
C SER A 74 -12.74 14.58 -1.20
N GLU A 75 -11.69 14.01 -1.79
CA GLU A 75 -11.60 12.57 -1.91
C GLU A 75 -11.17 11.94 -0.58
N ARG A 76 -11.99 11.04 -0.04
CA ARG A 76 -11.56 10.19 1.06
C ARG A 76 -10.46 9.23 0.54
N PRO A 77 -9.36 9.06 1.28
CA PRO A 77 -8.42 7.99 0.96
C PRO A 77 -9.13 6.66 1.11
N LYS A 78 -8.92 5.78 0.12
CA LYS A 78 -9.42 4.42 0.17
C LYS A 78 -8.42 3.55 0.92
N ASN A 79 -8.90 2.51 1.56
CA ASN A 79 -8.05 1.57 2.25
C ASN A 79 -7.19 0.80 1.23
N PRO A 80 -5.84 0.75 1.36
CA PRO A 80 -4.95 0.06 0.43
C PRO A 80 -5.28 -1.42 0.25
N TYR A 81 -5.71 -2.10 1.33
CA TYR A 81 -6.13 -3.50 1.25
C TYR A 81 -7.39 -3.67 0.40
N GLU A 82 -8.39 -2.80 0.56
CA GLU A 82 -9.64 -2.89 -0.20
C GLU A 82 -9.39 -2.66 -1.69
N LEU A 83 -8.60 -1.64 -2.04
CA LEU A 83 -8.17 -1.41 -3.42
C LEU A 83 -7.43 -2.60 -4.02
N ALA A 84 -6.52 -3.20 -3.25
CA ALA A 84 -5.78 -4.36 -3.71
C ALA A 84 -6.69 -5.57 -3.97
N ILE A 85 -7.71 -5.77 -3.13
CA ILE A 85 -8.71 -6.83 -3.33
C ILE A 85 -9.61 -6.54 -4.54
N GLU A 86 -10.03 -5.28 -4.75
CA GLU A 86 -10.79 -4.86 -5.95
C GLU A 86 -10.01 -5.18 -7.24
N LEU A 87 -8.70 -4.90 -7.26
CA LEU A 87 -7.82 -5.17 -8.39
C LEU A 87 -7.58 -6.66 -8.65
N ILE A 88 -7.58 -7.50 -7.60
CA ILE A 88 -7.53 -8.96 -7.75
C ILE A 88 -8.87 -9.49 -8.25
N GLY A 89 -9.99 -9.00 -7.74
CA GLY A 89 -11.34 -9.47 -8.08
C GLY A 89 -11.84 -9.02 -9.46
N THR A 90 -11.08 -8.18 -10.16
CA THR A 90 -11.34 -7.74 -11.54
C THR A 90 -10.60 -8.57 -12.59
N LEU A 91 -9.90 -9.64 -12.18
CA LEU A 91 -9.38 -10.65 -13.10
C LEU A 91 -10.54 -11.40 -13.77
N PRO A 92 -10.60 -11.48 -15.10
CA PRO A 92 -11.53 -12.37 -15.80
C PRO A 92 -11.25 -13.86 -15.52
#